data_AF-A0A1W9GD07-F1
#
_entry.id   AF-A0A1W9GD07-F1
#
_cell.length_a   1.000
_cell.length_b   1.000
_cell.length_c   1.000
_cell.angle_alpha   90.00
_cell.angle_beta   90.00
_cell.angle_gamma   90.00
#
_symmetry.space_group_name_H-M   'P 1'
#
loop_
_entity.id
_entity.type
_entity.pdbx_description
1 polymer ?
#
loop_
_entity_poly.entity_id
_entity_poly.type
_entity_poly.pdbx_seq_one_letter_code
_entity_poly.pdbx_strand_id
1 'polypeptide(L)' 'MAKAKAEALELIKKLPDDVSTSAIMEELFFKQQVEKGLQDVAEGRVLTHAELKERMARWRKSAGR' A
#
# COMPACT_ATOMS: atom_id res chain seq x y z
N MET A 1 -11.24 -18.16 4.68
CA MET A 1 -11.66 -16.78 4.38
C MET A 1 -11.92 -16.04 5.69
N ALA A 2 -10.89 -15.45 6.30
CA ALA A 2 -11.17 -14.46 7.32
C ALA A 2 -11.89 -13.29 6.61
N LYS A 3 -13.05 -12.88 7.11
CA LYS A 3 -13.74 -11.71 6.54
C LYS A 3 -12.82 -10.50 6.77
N ALA A 4 -12.70 -9.59 5.79
CA ALA A 4 -11.83 -8.40 5.90
C ALA A 4 -11.95 -7.65 7.24
N LYS A 5 -13.16 -7.63 7.82
CA LYS A 5 -13.43 -7.12 9.17
C LYS A 5 -12.62 -7.81 10.27
N ALA A 6 -12.51 -9.14 10.27
CA ALA A 6 -11.78 -9.91 11.27
C ALA A 6 -10.28 -9.62 11.21
N GLU A 7 -9.71 -9.56 10.00
CA GLU A 7 -8.29 -9.22 9.83
C GLU A 7 -7.98 -7.79 10.27
N ALA A 8 -8.85 -6.84 9.95
CA ALA A 8 -8.73 -5.47 10.43
C ALA A 8 -8.77 -5.41 11.97
N LEU A 9 -9.67 -6.15 12.61
CA LEU A 9 -9.73 -6.22 14.08
C LEU A 9 -8.47 -6.84 14.68
N GLU A 10 -7.94 -7.92 14.11
CA GLU A 10 -6.70 -8.54 14.59
C GLU A 10 -5.47 -7.65 14.40
N LEU A 11 -5.45 -6.81 13.36
CA LEU A 11 -4.41 -5.80 13.17
C LEU A 11 -4.53 -4.70 14.24
N ILE A 12 -5.74 -4.15 14.44
CA ILE A 12 -6.00 -3.10 15.42
C ILE A 12 -5.64 -3.56 16.84
N LYS A 13 -5.97 -4.81 17.21
CA LYS A 13 -5.64 -5.39 18.53
C LYS A 13 -4.14 -5.46 18.83
N LYS A 14 -3.27 -5.38 17.82
CA LYS A 14 -1.81 -5.42 17.98
C LYS A 14 -1.20 -4.03 18.12
N LEU A 15 -1.98 -2.97 17.89
CA LEU A 15 -1.51 -1.60 18.04
C LEU A 15 -1.46 -1.19 19.52
N PRO A 16 -0.65 -0.18 19.88
CA PRO A 16 -0.64 0.39 21.23
C PRO A 16 -2.02 0.91 21.65
N ASP A 17 -2.34 0.85 22.94
CA ASP A 17 -3.64 1.30 23.47
C ASP A 17 -3.87 2.82 23.31
N ASP A 18 -2.81 3.60 23.20
CA ASP A 18 -2.83 5.06 23.03
C ASP A 18 -2.77 5.50 21.54
N VAL A 19 -2.88 4.55 20.61
CA VAL A 19 -2.84 4.83 19.18
C VAL A 19 -4.01 5.74 18.75
N SER A 20 -3.70 6.76 17.95
CA SER A 20 -4.74 7.63 17.38
C SER A 20 -5.51 6.92 16.27
N THR A 21 -6.76 7.35 16.04
CA THR A 21 -7.56 6.87 14.90
C THR A 21 -6.85 7.08 13.55
N SER A 22 -6.10 8.17 13.39
CA SER A 22 -5.34 8.44 12.16
C SER A 22 -4.26 7.39 11.91
N ALA A 23 -3.53 6.99 12.95
CA ALA A 23 -2.50 5.95 12.85
C ALA A 23 -3.12 4.56 12.59
N ILE A 24 -4.29 4.26 13.18
CA ILE A 24 -5.05 3.04 12.85
C ILE A 24 -5.38 2.99 11.36
N MET A 25 -5.88 4.10 10.80
CA MET A 25 -6.20 4.18 9.37
C MET A 25 -4.94 4.00 8.51
N GLU A 26 -3.83 4.64 8.87
CA GLU A 26 -2.55 4.49 8.16
C GLU A 26 -2.10 3.03 8.09
N GLU A 27 -2.15 2.31 9.21
CA GLU A 27 -1.78 0.89 9.27
C GLU A 27 -2.69 0.01 8.40
N LEU A 28 -4.00 0.28 8.40
CA LEU A 28 -4.96 -0.43 7.54
C LEU A 28 -4.70 -0.16 6.06
N PHE A 29 -4.39 1.09 5.69
CA PHE A 29 -4.00 1.43 4.32
C PHE A 29 -2.68 0.77 3.93
N PHE A 30 -1.70 0.75 4.82
CA PHE A 30 -0.44 0.08 4.58
C PHE A 30 -0.64 -1.40 4.27
N LYS A 31 -1.41 -2.13 5.11
CA LYS A 31 -1.77 -3.53 4.84
C LYS A 31 -2.41 -3.71 3.46
N GLN A 32 -3.41 -2.88 3.13
CA GLN A 32 -4.08 -2.95 1.83
C GLN A 32 -3.12 -2.73 0.65
N GLN A 33 -2.20 -1.78 0.77
CA GLN A 33 -1.23 -1.48 -0.28
C GLN A 33 -0.22 -2.61 -0.48
N VAL A 34 0.20 -3.27 0.61
CA VAL A 34 1.06 -4.47 0.55
C VAL A 34 0.34 -5.61 -0.15
N GLU A 35 -0.92 -5.90 0.23
CA GLU A 35 -1.72 -6.96 -0.40
C GLU A 35 -1.92 -6.72 -1.90
N LYS A 36 -2.23 -5.48 -2.26
CA LYS A 36 -2.32 -5.08 -3.66
C LYS A 36 -1.00 -5.27 -4.39
N GLY A 37 0.13 -4.90 -3.78
CA GLY A 37 1.46 -5.12 -4.34
C GLY A 37 1.78 -6.59 -4.57
N LEU A 38 1.41 -7.47 -3.63
CA LEU A 38 1.56 -8.92 -3.77
C LEU A 38 0.70 -9.47 -4.93
N GLN A 39 -0.53 -8.97 -5.07
CA GLN A 39 -1.40 -9.33 -6.19
C GLN A 39 -0.83 -8.82 -7.52
N ASP A 40 -0.31 -7.59 -7.57
CA ASP A 40 0.33 -7.02 -8.76
C ASP A 40 1.52 -7.87 -9.20
N VAL A 41 2.32 -8.38 -8.26
CA VAL A 41 3.42 -9.33 -8.56
C VAL A 41 2.88 -10.64 -9.13
N ALA A 42 1.85 -11.23 -8.50
CA ALA A 42 1.26 -12.49 -8.96
C ALA A 42 0.64 -12.39 -10.36
N GLU A 43 0.07 -11.23 -10.69
CA GLU A 43 -0.54 -10.96 -12.00
C GLU A 43 0.46 -10.41 -13.04
N GLY A 44 1.75 -10.30 -12.68
CA GLY A 44 2.78 -9.77 -13.59
C GLY A 44 2.67 -8.27 -13.87
N ARG A 45 1.88 -7.52 -13.08
CA ARG A 45 1.78 -6.05 -13.12
C ARG A 45 2.98 -5.39 -12.46
N VAL A 46 4.18 -5.80 -12.85
CA VAL A 46 5.47 -5.30 -12.34
C VAL A 46 6.19 -4.49 -13.41
N LEU A 47 7.12 -3.66 -12.97
CA LEU A 47 7.97 -2.83 -13.83
C LEU A 47 9.41 -3.12 -13.46
N THR A 48 10.29 -3.19 -14.45
CA THR A 48 11.73 -3.18 -14.22
C THR A 48 12.19 -1.82 -13.70
N HIS A 49 13.37 -1.79 -13.08
CA HIS A 49 13.98 -0.55 -12.60
C HIS A 49 14.18 0.48 -13.72
N ALA A 50 14.48 0.03 -14.94
CA ALA A 50 14.67 0.90 -16.10
C ALA A 50 13.34 1.57 -16.54
N GLU A 51 12.27 0.78 -16.66
CA GLU A 51 10.93 1.27 -16.98
C GLU A 51 10.41 2.26 -15.93
N LEU A 52 10.67 1.96 -14.64
CA LEU A 52 10.32 2.85 -13.54
C LEU A 52 11.05 4.20 -13.65
N LYS A 53 12.38 4.18 -13.89
CA LYS A 53 13.17 5.41 -14.08
C LYS A 53 12.64 6.27 -15.22
N GLU A 54 12.30 5.64 -16.34
CA GLU A 54 11.76 6.36 -17.50
C GLU A 54 10.40 6.99 -17.19
N ARG A 55 9.51 6.24 -16.53
CA ARG A 55 8.20 6.74 -16.08
C ARG A 55 8.33 7.93 -15.13
N MET A 56 9.24 7.85 -14.15
CA MET A 56 9.51 8.95 -13.22
C MET A 56 10.08 10.18 -13.93
N ALA A 57 10.94 9.99 -14.94
CA ALA A 57 11.47 11.08 -15.74
C ALA A 57 10.38 11.77 -16.57
N ARG A 58 9.43 11.01 -17.13
CA ARG A 58 8.25 11.58 -17.82
C ARG A 58 7.35 12.34 -16.85
N TRP A 59 7.07 11.79 -15.68
CA TRP A 59 6.23 12.44 -14.67
C TRP A 59 6.81 13.80 -14.21
N ARG A 60 8.13 13.87 -13.99
CA ARG A 60 8.81 15.13 -13.67
C ARG A 60 8.69 16.18 -14.79
N LYS A 61 8.62 15.76 -16.05
CA LYS A 61 8.43 16.66 -17.20
C LYS A 61 6.97 17.10 -17.37
N SER A 62 6.00 16.29 -16.92
CA SER A 62 4.56 16.61 -16.95
C SER A 62 4.09 17.40 -15.73
N ALA A 63 4.81 17.33 -14.62
CA ALA A 63 4.58 18.16 -13.43
C ALA A 63 5.09 19.58 -13.70
N GLY A 64 4.34 20.32 -14.52
CA GLY A 64 4.38 21.77 -14.74
C GLY A 64 5.72 22.50 -14.53
N ARG A 65 6.33 22.91 -15.64
CA ARG A 65 6.47 24.37 -15.82
C ARG A 65 5.11 24.93 -16.19
#